data_AF-A0A1V3XAU2-F1
#
_entry.id   AF-A0A1V3XAU2-F1
#
_cell.length_a   1.000
_cell.length_b   1.000
_cell.length_c   1.000
_cell.angle_alpha   90.00
_cell.angle_beta   90.00
_cell.angle_gamma   90.00
#
_symmetry.space_group_name_H-M   'P 1'
#
loop_
_entity.id
_entity.type
_entity.pdbx_description
1 polymer ?
#
loop_
_entity_poly.entity_id
_entity_poly.type
_entity_poly.pdbx_seq_one_letter_code
_entity_poly.pdbx_strand_id
1 'polypeptide(L)' 'MPASALLYRAGQRKLIGGQEDQLIDIALEIKREQENGAVVTH' A
#
# COMPACT_ATOMS: atom_id res chain seq x y z
N MET A 1 -4.75 -2.68 8.47
CA MET A 1 -4.43 -1.70 7.41
C MET A 1 -5.55 -0.68 7.30
N PRO A 2 -5.28 0.62 7.49
CA PRO A 2 -6.29 1.65 7.23
C PRO A 2 -6.48 1.80 5.71
N ALA A 3 -7.74 1.72 5.24
CA ALA A 3 -8.09 1.86 3.82
C ALA A 3 -7.69 3.24 3.24
N SER A 4 -7.57 4.26 4.09
CA SER A 4 -7.13 5.60 3.70
C SER A 4 -5.70 5.63 3.15
N ALA A 5 -4.78 4.84 3.70
CA ALA A 5 -3.38 4.79 3.23
C ALA A 5 -3.27 4.18 1.83
N LEU A 6 -4.12 3.18 1.55
CA LEU A 6 -4.20 2.52 0.25
C LEU A 6 -4.72 3.48 -0.82
N LEU A 7 -5.82 4.19 -0.55
CA LEU A 7 -6.38 5.19 -1.46
C LEU A 7 -5.44 6.39 -1.68
N TYR A 8 -4.70 6.80 -0.65
CA TYR A 8 -3.70 7.86 -0.77
C TYR A 8 -2.55 7.46 -1.72
N ARG A 9 -1.99 6.25 -1.55
CA ARG A 9 -0.97 5.72 -2.48
C ARG A 9 -1.50 5.47 -3.89
N ALA A 10 -2.75 5.02 -4.01
CA ALA A 10 -3.43 4.88 -5.29
C ALA A 10 -3.51 6.21 -6.04
N GLY A 11 -3.86 7.29 -5.34
CA GLY A 11 -3.85 8.65 -5.88
C GLY A 11 -2.46 9.13 -6.29
N GLN A 12 -1.42 8.85 -5.48
CA GLN A 12 -0.03 9.19 -5.82
C GLN A 12 0.48 8.46 -7.07
N ARG A 13 0.09 7.19 -7.26
CA ARG A 13 0.42 6.41 -8.45
C ARG A 13 -0.40 6.78 -9.69
N LYS A 14 -1.35 7.72 -9.56
CA LYS A 14 -2.26 8.16 -10.64
C LYS A 14 -2.98 6.98 -11.30
N LEU A 15 -3.48 6.06 -10.47
CA LEU A 15 -4.24 4.92 -10.98
C LEU A 15 -5.46 5.39 -11.76
N ILE A 16 -5.59 4.89 -12.99
CA ILE A 16 -6.76 5.08 -13.85
C ILE A 16 -7.71 3.89 -13.72
N GLY A 17 -8.98 4.08 -14.10
CA GLY A 17 -9.99 3.01 -14.08
C GLY A 17 -9.52 1.78 -14.87
N GLY A 18 -9.68 0.59 -14.27
CA GLY A 18 -9.17 -0.69 -14.79
C GLY A 18 -7.83 -1.14 -14.18
N GLN A 19 -7.26 -0.39 -13.23
CA GLN A 19 -6.02 -0.76 -12.52
C GLN A 19 -6.28 -1.23 -11.08
N GLU A 20 -7.41 -1.87 -10.84
CA GLU A 20 -7.80 -2.35 -9.51
C GLU A 20 -6.81 -3.38 -8.94
N ASP A 21 -6.16 -4.16 -9.81
CA ASP A 21 -5.08 -5.09 -9.43
C ASP A 21 -3.89 -4.39 -8.76
N GLN A 22 -3.63 -3.12 -9.08
CA GLN A 22 -2.53 -2.38 -8.46
C GLN A 22 -2.84 -2.00 -7.01
N LEU A 23 -4.11 -1.98 -6.61
CA LEU A 23 -4.48 -1.80 -5.20
C LEU A 23 -4.02 -2.98 -4.36
N ILE A 24 -4.06 -4.20 -4.90
CA ILE A 24 -3.58 -5.41 -4.23
C ILE A 24 -2.07 -5.33 -4.04
N ASP A 25 -1.34 -4.90 -5.07
CA ASP A 25 0.12 -4.74 -4.99
C ASP A 25 0.52 -3.65 -3.98
N ILE A 26 -0.19 -2.51 -3.95
CA ILE A 26 -0.03 -1.45 -2.94
C ILE A 26 -0.32 -1.99 -1.53
N ALA A 27 -1.37 -2.79 -1.34
CA ALA A 27 -1.70 -3.38 -0.05
C ALA A 27 -0.59 -4.31 0.46
N LEU A 28 -0.06 -5.15 -0.44
CA LEU A 28 1.05 -6.06 -0.13
C LEU A 28 2.34 -5.30 0.18
N GLU A 29 2.61 -4.21 -0.52
CA GLU A 29 3.76 -3.35 -0.26
C GLU A 29 3.67 -2.68 1.12
N ILE A 30 2.53 -2.08 1.46
CA ILE A 30 2.31 -1.48 2.79
C ILE A 30 2.43 -2.57 3.87
N LYS A 31 1.95 -3.79 3.61
CA LYS A 31 2.08 -4.92 4.53
C LYS A 31 3.53 -5.32 4.76
N ARG A 32 4.32 -5.46 3.68
CA ARG A 32 5.76 -5.72 3.77
C ARG A 32 6.49 -4.61 4.50
N GLU A 33 6.14 -3.34 4.28
CA GLU A 33 6.76 -2.22 5.00
C GLU A 33 6.42 -2.22 6.50
N GLN A 34 5.18 -2.57 6.87
CA GLN A 34 4.81 -2.71 8.29
C GLN A 34 5.51 -3.90 8.95
N GLU A 35 5.61 -5.03 8.24
CA GLU A 35 6.32 -6.22 8.73
C GLU A 35 7.83 -5.95 8.84
N ASN A 36 8.45 -5.30 7.85
CA ASN A 36 9.88 -4.96 7.84
C ASN A 36 10.22 -3.80 8.79
N GLY A 37 9.34 -2.81 8.93
CA GLY A 37 9.49 -1.69 9.86
C GLY A 37 9.33 -2.09 11.32
N ALA A 38 8.58 -3.17 11.60
CA ALA A 38 8.50 -3.78 12.93
C ALA A 38 9.80 -4.51 13.34
N VAL A 39 10.71 -4.80 12.40
CA VAL A 39 11.98 -5.49 12.70
C VAL A 39 13.08 -4.52 13.18
N VAL A 40 12.84 -3.21 13.18
CA VAL A 40 13.87 -2.20 13.53
C VAL A 40 13.70 -1.55 14.91
N THR A 41 12.88 -2.12 15.79
CA THR A 41 12.84 -1.71 17.21
C THR A 41 13.49 -2.79 18.07
N HIS A 42 14.82 -2.68 18.24
CA HIS A 42 15.57 -3.21 19.38
C HIS A 42 16.10 -2.03 20.20
#